data_AF-A0AAD6FBJ6-F1
#
_entry.id   AF-A0AAD6FBJ6-F1
#
_cell.length_a   1.000
_cell.length_b   1.000
_cell.length_c   1.000
_cell.angle_alpha   90.00
_cell.angle_beta   90.00
_cell.angle_gamma   90.00
#
_symmetry.space_group_name_H-M   'P 1'
#
loop_
_entity.id
_entity.type
_entity.pdbx_description
1 polymer ?
#
loop_
_entity_poly.entity_id
_entity_poly.type
_entity_poly.pdbx_seq_one_letter_code
_entity_poly.pdbx_strand_id
1 'polypeptide(L)'
;MALKIAPHLSAAAIEPSHFDKMKVGLALNVFSKATSAGLKYMVQQENRPLSYLTTAWFLEQVDRWFDLMSSHHPITALSRLKMEEYQEAITVQDIVHLFRGIKIGQKGGEALADDSQREIQHPPPTEPDSISERKGDEQH
;
A
#
# COMPACT_ATOMS: atom_id res chain seq x y z
N MET A 1 -0.34 -20.92 -29.06
CA MET A 1 0.11 -19.77 -28.25
C MET A 1 -1.08 -19.28 -27.46
N ALA A 2 -0.98 -19.19 -26.13
CA ALA A 2 -2.05 -18.66 -25.29
C ALA A 2 -1.82 -17.16 -25.05
N LEU A 3 -2.79 -16.32 -25.37
CA LEU A 3 -2.73 -14.88 -25.11
C LEU A 3 -2.92 -14.64 -23.61
N LYS A 4 -1.93 -14.02 -22.96
CA LYS A 4 -2.00 -13.63 -21.54
C LYS A 4 -2.56 -12.21 -21.44
N ILE A 5 -3.62 -12.02 -20.64
CA ILE A 5 -4.29 -10.73 -20.49
C ILE A 5 -3.45 -9.73 -19.67
N ALA A 6 -2.71 -10.20 -18.65
CA ALA A 6 -1.77 -9.41 -17.87
C ALA A 6 -0.35 -10.02 -17.97
N PRO A 7 0.41 -9.73 -19.04
CA PRO A 7 1.65 -10.45 -19.34
C PRO A 7 2.80 -10.16 -18.37
N HIS A 8 2.80 -9.00 -17.72
CA HIS A 8 3.84 -8.57 -16.78
C HIS A 8 3.51 -8.86 -15.31
N LEU A 9 2.29 -9.34 -15.03
CA LEU A 9 1.89 -9.70 -13.68
C LEU A 9 2.46 -11.08 -13.34
N SER A 10 3.28 -11.12 -12.28
CA SER A 10 3.92 -12.34 -11.80
C SER A 10 3.63 -12.55 -10.32
N ALA A 11 3.87 -13.77 -9.82
CA ALA A 11 3.66 -14.09 -8.39
C ALA A 11 4.50 -13.17 -7.48
N ALA A 12 5.72 -12.82 -7.88
CA ALA A 12 6.60 -11.92 -7.13
C ALA A 12 6.04 -10.48 -7.01
N ALA A 13 5.09 -10.09 -7.87
CA ALA A 13 4.41 -8.81 -7.78
C ALA A 13 3.30 -8.80 -6.70
N ILE A 14 2.71 -9.96 -6.41
CA ILE A 14 1.67 -10.12 -5.38
C ILE A 14 2.26 -10.50 -4.03
N GLU A 15 3.25 -11.40 -4.04
CA GLU A 15 3.97 -11.90 -2.88
C GLU A 15 5.46 -11.57 -2.98
N PRO A 16 5.84 -10.29 -2.77
CA PRO A 16 7.21 -9.86 -2.96
C PRO A 16 8.14 -10.35 -1.84
N SER A 17 9.30 -10.89 -2.22
CA SER A 17 10.42 -11.15 -1.30
C SER A 17 11.02 -9.84 -0.75
N HIS A 18 11.94 -9.94 0.21
CA HIS A 18 12.61 -8.78 0.81
C HIS A 18 13.23 -7.85 -0.26
N PHE A 19 13.90 -8.42 -1.26
CA PHE A 19 14.52 -7.64 -2.34
C PHE A 19 13.51 -7.15 -3.38
N ASP A 20 12.44 -7.91 -3.62
CA ASP A 20 11.41 -7.53 -4.58
C ASP A 20 10.61 -6.31 -4.15
N LYS A 21 10.44 -6.10 -2.84
CA LYS A 21 9.83 -4.88 -2.27
C LYS A 21 10.57 -3.59 -2.67
N MET A 22 11.84 -3.68 -3.01
CA MET A 22 12.64 -2.53 -3.45
C MET A 22 12.48 -2.23 -4.95
N LYS A 23 11.87 -3.13 -5.72
CA LYS A 23 11.73 -3.00 -7.18
C LYS A 23 10.42 -2.30 -7.51
N VAL A 24 10.50 -0.99 -7.76
CA VAL A 24 9.34 -0.19 -8.20
C VAL A 24 8.66 -0.78 -9.44
N GLY A 25 9.43 -1.36 -10.36
CA GLY A 25 8.87 -2.02 -11.54
C GLY A 25 7.88 -3.15 -11.23
N LEU A 26 8.05 -3.88 -10.11
CA LEU A 26 7.06 -4.90 -9.71
C LEU A 26 5.75 -4.27 -9.24
N ALA A 27 5.81 -3.15 -8.51
CA ALA A 27 4.62 -2.40 -8.14
C ALA A 27 3.90 -1.84 -9.38
N LEU A 28 4.64 -1.29 -10.35
CA LEU A 28 4.07 -0.78 -11.60
C LEU A 28 3.38 -1.87 -12.41
N ASN A 29 3.90 -3.11 -12.41
CA ASN A 29 3.21 -4.22 -13.06
C ASN A 29 1.83 -4.52 -12.43
N VAL A 30 1.69 -4.34 -11.11
CA VAL A 30 0.40 -4.45 -10.40
C VAL A 30 -0.51 -3.26 -10.77
N PHE A 31 -0.01 -2.04 -10.60
CA PHE A 31 -0.72 -0.80 -10.92
C PHE A 31 -0.62 -0.45 -12.41
N SER A 32 -0.97 -1.41 -13.28
CA SER A 32 -0.94 -1.23 -14.72
C SER A 32 -2.33 -1.34 -15.34
N LYS A 33 -2.52 -0.62 -16.45
CA LYS A 33 -3.71 -0.76 -17.32
C LYS A 33 -3.97 -2.20 -17.79
N ALA A 34 -2.92 -3.01 -17.97
CA ALA A 34 -3.07 -4.41 -18.36
C ALA A 34 -3.68 -5.26 -17.22
N THR A 35 -3.26 -5.02 -15.98
CA THR A 35 -3.81 -5.70 -14.81
C THR A 35 -5.25 -5.28 -14.54
N SER A 36 -5.59 -3.99 -14.69
CA SER A 36 -6.98 -3.53 -14.57
C SER A 36 -7.89 -4.14 -15.64
N ALA A 37 -7.43 -4.19 -16.90
CA ALA A 37 -8.17 -4.84 -17.99
C ALA A 37 -8.36 -6.34 -17.73
N GLY A 38 -7.35 -7.02 -17.18
CA GLY A 38 -7.45 -8.41 -16.72
C GLY A 38 -8.55 -8.62 -15.69
N LEU A 39 -8.62 -7.77 -14.66
CA LEU A 39 -9.67 -7.84 -13.64
C LEU A 39 -11.07 -7.61 -14.24
N LYS A 40 -11.22 -6.63 -15.14
CA LYS A 40 -12.48 -6.39 -15.87
C LYS A 40 -12.89 -7.59 -16.72
N TYR A 41 -11.93 -8.17 -17.44
CA TYR A 41 -12.14 -9.37 -18.25
C TYR A 41 -12.63 -10.54 -17.40
N MET A 42 -12.00 -10.79 -16.24
CA MET A 42 -12.40 -11.86 -15.34
C MET A 42 -13.83 -11.69 -14.82
N VAL A 43 -14.26 -10.45 -14.53
CA VAL A 43 -15.66 -10.19 -14.13
C VAL A 43 -16.62 -10.48 -15.29
N GLN A 44 -16.28 -10.01 -16.49
CA GLN A 44 -17.15 -10.10 -17.66
C GLN A 44 -17.26 -11.51 -18.25
N GLN A 45 -16.16 -12.27 -18.24
CA GLN A 45 -16.06 -13.55 -18.95
C GLN A 45 -15.98 -14.76 -18.01
N GLU A 46 -15.49 -14.59 -16.79
CA GLU A 46 -15.37 -15.68 -15.79
C GLU A 46 -16.35 -15.53 -14.63
N ASN A 47 -17.28 -14.57 -14.70
CA ASN A 47 -18.31 -14.33 -13.70
C ASN A 47 -17.74 -14.15 -12.27
N ARG A 48 -16.58 -13.50 -12.17
CA ARG A 48 -15.94 -13.17 -10.88
C ARG A 48 -16.72 -12.08 -10.12
N PRO A 49 -16.48 -11.95 -8.79
CA PRO A 49 -17.17 -10.96 -7.97
C PRO A 49 -17.03 -9.53 -8.52
N LEU A 50 -18.13 -8.77 -8.49
CA LEU A 50 -18.15 -7.37 -8.93
C LEU A 50 -17.19 -6.47 -8.14
N SER A 51 -16.79 -6.87 -6.93
CA SER A 51 -15.77 -6.17 -6.14
C SER A 51 -14.45 -6.01 -6.90
N TYR A 52 -14.14 -6.91 -7.84
CA TYR A 52 -12.93 -6.84 -8.66
C TYR A 52 -12.95 -5.61 -9.59
N LEU A 53 -14.14 -5.13 -9.99
CA LEU A 53 -14.27 -3.89 -10.76
C LEU A 53 -13.84 -2.67 -9.96
N THR A 54 -14.06 -2.68 -8.64
CA THR A 54 -13.61 -1.60 -7.74
C THR A 54 -12.09 -1.57 -7.69
N THR A 55 -11.45 -2.73 -7.57
CA THR A 55 -9.99 -2.85 -7.65
C THR A 55 -9.48 -2.43 -9.03
N ALA A 56 -10.11 -2.88 -10.11
CA ALA A 56 -9.71 -2.52 -11.47
C ALA A 56 -9.77 -1.01 -11.70
N TRP A 57 -10.86 -0.36 -11.25
CA TRP A 57 -10.99 1.08 -11.28
C TRP A 57 -9.88 1.77 -10.48
N PHE A 58 -9.60 1.31 -9.26
CA PHE A 58 -8.53 1.88 -8.45
C PHE A 58 -7.16 1.79 -9.14
N LEU A 59 -6.82 0.64 -9.72
CA LEU A 59 -5.56 0.47 -10.46
C LEU A 59 -5.45 1.44 -11.64
N GLU A 60 -6.55 1.70 -12.37
CA GLU A 60 -6.57 2.68 -13.47
C GLU A 60 -6.34 4.11 -13.01
N GLN A 61 -6.87 4.49 -11.84
CA GLN A 61 -6.61 5.80 -11.28
C GLN A 61 -5.11 5.96 -10.96
N VAL A 62 -4.50 4.95 -10.33
CA VAL A 62 -3.08 4.98 -9.95
C VAL A 62 -2.15 4.98 -11.17
N ASP A 63 -2.43 4.12 -12.17
CA ASP A 63 -1.69 4.04 -13.45
C ASP A 63 -1.66 5.41 -14.14
N ARG A 64 -2.84 6.02 -14.34
CA ARG A 64 -2.96 7.35 -14.96
C ARG A 64 -2.21 8.43 -14.19
N TRP A 65 -2.36 8.45 -12.87
CA TRP A 65 -1.64 9.42 -12.04
C TRP A 65 -0.13 9.23 -12.15
N PHE A 66 0.35 7.99 -12.12
CA PHE A 66 1.77 7.70 -12.21
C PHE A 66 2.34 8.12 -13.57
N ASP A 67 1.66 7.80 -14.68
CA ASP A 67 2.07 8.21 -16.03
C ASP A 67 2.16 9.73 -16.15
N LEU A 68 1.19 10.45 -15.59
CA LEU A 68 1.17 11.90 -15.62
C LEU A 68 2.29 12.52 -14.76
N MET A 69 2.51 12.01 -13.55
CA MET A 69 3.55 12.50 -12.65
C MET A 69 4.97 12.14 -13.10
N SER A 70 5.13 11.05 -13.85
CA SER A 70 6.41 10.58 -14.38
C SER A 70 6.71 11.10 -15.79
N SER A 71 5.76 11.81 -16.41
CA SER A 71 5.94 12.40 -17.74
C SER A 71 7.06 13.44 -17.77
N HIS A 72 8.11 13.16 -18.55
CA HIS A 72 9.27 14.04 -18.74
C HIS A 72 8.99 15.26 -19.66
N HIS A 73 7.75 15.42 -20.15
CA HIS A 73 7.34 16.56 -20.98
C HIS A 73 6.25 17.41 -20.31
N PRO A 74 6.57 18.13 -19.21
CA PRO A 74 5.62 18.92 -18.44
C PRO A 74 4.96 20.07 -19.23
N ILE A 75 5.62 20.53 -20.31
CA ILE A 75 5.13 21.63 -21.16
C ILE A 75 3.91 21.20 -21.99
N THR A 76 3.67 19.91 -22.21
CA THR A 76 2.50 19.44 -22.97
C THR A 76 1.32 19.15 -22.04
N ALA A 77 1.58 18.46 -20.92
CA ALA A 77 0.54 17.97 -20.00
C ALA A 77 -0.24 19.08 -19.26
N LEU A 78 0.38 20.24 -18.98
CA LEU A 78 -0.27 21.37 -18.29
C LEU A 78 -0.50 22.59 -19.19
N SER A 79 -0.23 22.47 -20.48
CA SER A 79 -0.41 23.59 -21.40
C SER A 79 -1.86 23.72 -21.84
N ARG A 80 -2.41 24.93 -21.68
CA ARG A 80 -3.73 25.31 -22.19
C ARG A 80 -3.84 25.27 -23.72
N LEU A 81 -2.74 25.01 -24.44
CA LEU A 81 -2.74 24.80 -25.89
C LEU A 81 -3.39 23.46 -26.27
N LYS A 82 -3.42 22.49 -25.36
CA LYS A 82 -4.08 21.19 -25.54
C LYS A 82 -5.02 20.92 -24.37
N MET A 83 -6.26 21.38 -24.52
CA MET A 83 -7.28 21.30 -23.46
C MET A 83 -7.59 19.86 -23.01
N GLU A 84 -7.40 18.85 -23.86
CA GLU A 84 -7.60 17.44 -23.52
C GLU A 84 -6.55 16.94 -22.51
N GLU A 85 -5.26 17.17 -22.78
CA GLU A 85 -4.16 16.84 -21.86
C GLU A 85 -4.27 17.62 -20.54
N TYR A 86 -4.70 18.88 -20.61
CA TYR A 86 -4.97 19.72 -19.44
C TYR A 86 -6.13 19.18 -18.58
N GLN A 87 -7.20 18.69 -19.21
CA GLN A 87 -8.34 18.11 -18.51
C GLN A 87 -7.95 16.80 -17.83
N GLU A 88 -7.13 15.97 -18.46
CA GLU A 88 -6.52 14.80 -17.82
C GLU A 88 -5.64 15.21 -16.65
N ALA A 89 -4.85 16.27 -16.78
CA ALA A 89 -3.99 16.72 -15.69
C ALA A 89 -4.74 17.24 -14.45
N ILE A 90 -5.92 17.85 -14.64
CA ILE A 90 -6.78 18.26 -13.52
C ILE A 90 -7.30 17.06 -12.71
N THR A 91 -7.44 15.87 -13.33
CA THR A 91 -7.89 14.66 -12.62
C THR A 91 -6.90 14.17 -11.54
N VAL A 92 -5.69 14.74 -11.47
CA VAL A 92 -4.77 14.55 -10.32
C VAL A 92 -5.40 15.01 -9.02
N GLN A 93 -6.26 16.03 -9.01
CA GLN A 93 -6.90 16.44 -7.77
C GLN A 93 -7.80 15.34 -7.21
N ASP A 94 -8.49 14.61 -8.08
CA ASP A 94 -9.38 13.52 -7.70
C ASP A 94 -8.62 12.38 -7.00
N ILE A 95 -7.43 12.04 -7.49
CA ILE A 95 -6.62 10.98 -6.86
C ILE A 95 -6.02 11.42 -5.53
N VAL A 96 -5.68 12.70 -5.35
CA VAL A 96 -5.24 13.24 -4.06
C VAL A 96 -6.36 13.12 -3.03
N HIS A 97 -7.60 13.45 -3.42
CA HIS A 97 -8.77 13.26 -2.55
C HIS A 97 -9.02 11.79 -2.23
N LEU A 98 -8.88 10.91 -3.23
CA LEU A 98 -8.98 9.46 -3.05
C LEU A 98 -7.98 8.95 -2.01
N PHE A 99 -6.68 9.23 -2.18
CA PHE A 99 -5.65 8.79 -1.24
C PHE A 99 -5.82 9.37 0.16
N ARG A 100 -6.30 10.60 0.30
CA ARG A 100 -6.63 11.19 1.62
C ARG A 100 -7.82 10.52 2.31
N GLY A 101 -8.76 9.99 1.53
CA GLY A 101 -9.94 9.28 2.02
C GLY A 101 -9.71 7.78 2.28
N ILE A 102 -8.67 7.19 1.69
CA ILE A 102 -8.34 5.77 1.88
C ILE A 102 -7.95 5.53 3.34
N LYS A 103 -8.62 4.56 3.96
CA LYS A 103 -8.30 4.02 5.28
C LYS A 103 -8.01 2.54 5.15
N ILE A 104 -7.02 2.07 5.88
CA ILE A 104 -6.79 0.64 6.02
C ILE A 104 -7.91 0.11 6.92
N GLY A 105 -8.73 -0.81 6.41
CA GLY A 105 -9.69 -1.53 7.24
C GLY A 105 -8.95 -2.30 8.34
N GLN A 106 -9.48 -2.31 9.56
CA GLN A 106 -8.95 -3.19 10.59
C GLN A 106 -8.99 -4.63 10.07
N LYS A 107 -7.86 -5.33 10.22
CA LYS A 107 -7.75 -6.76 9.92
C LYS A 107 -8.82 -7.44 10.77
N GLY A 108 -9.77 -8.14 10.14
CA GLY A 108 -10.77 -8.92 10.84
C GLY A 108 -10.11 -9.97 11.72
N GLY A 109 -9.91 -9.61 12.99
CA GLY A 109 -9.64 -10.47 14.12
C GLY A 109 -10.60 -10.02 15.20
N GLU A 110 -11.61 -10.84 15.44
CA GLU A 110 -12.56 -10.75 16.56
C GLU A 110 -13.39 -9.47 16.65
N ALA A 111 -14.60 -9.55 16.11
CA ALA A 111 -15.72 -8.92 16.80
C ALA A 111 -15.88 -9.60 18.18
N LEU A 112 -16.24 -8.79 19.18
CA LEU A 112 -16.44 -9.10 20.62
C LEU A 112 -15.20 -9.03 21.52
N ALA A 113 -14.95 -7.86 22.11
CA ALA A 113 -15.40 -7.60 23.48
C ALA A 113 -15.27 -6.10 23.80
N ASP A 114 -16.31 -5.59 24.45
CA ASP A 114 -16.42 -4.28 25.07
C ASP A 114 -15.22 -4.02 26.01
N ASP A 115 -14.40 -3.00 25.72
CA ASP A 115 -13.24 -2.60 26.53
C ASP A 115 -13.60 -1.51 27.56
N SER A 116 -14.78 -1.63 28.16
CA SER A 116 -15.11 -0.91 29.38
C SER A 116 -14.68 -1.79 30.55
N GLN A 117 -13.58 -1.44 31.21
CA GLN A 117 -12.99 -2.03 32.43
C GLN A 117 -11.68 -2.81 32.23
N ARG A 118 -10.57 -2.06 32.12
CA ARG A 118 -9.29 -2.49 32.72
C ARG A 118 -8.72 -1.38 33.57
N GLU A 119 -9.00 -1.51 34.87
CA GLU A 119 -8.39 -0.79 35.99
C GLU A 119 -6.86 -0.87 35.91
N ILE A 120 -6.19 0.28 36.07
CA ILE A 120 -4.73 0.40 36.05
C ILE A 120 -4.19 -0.13 37.39
N GLN A 121 -3.67 -1.35 37.39
CA GLN A 121 -2.84 -1.84 38.50
C GLN A 121 -1.38 -1.46 38.21
N HIS A 122 -0.87 -0.43 38.89
CA HIS A 122 0.57 -0.11 38.89
C HIS A 122 1.36 -1.22 39.61
N PRO A 123 2.49 -1.70 39.07
CA PRO A 123 3.40 -2.56 39.82
C PRO A 123 4.15 -1.75 40.91
N PRO A 124 4.48 -2.35 42.06
CA PRO A 124 5.17 -1.66 43.15
C PRO A 124 6.64 -1.37 42.80
N PRO A 125 7.25 -0.32 43.39
CA PRO A 125 8.62 0.09 43.09
C PRO A 125 9.64 -0.86 43.72
N THR A 126 10.62 -1.31 42.92
CA THR A 126 11.76 -2.12 43.36
C THR A 126 12.70 -1.30 44.25
N GLU A 127 13.04 -1.82 45.44
CA GLU A 127 14.02 -1.23 46.37
C GLU A 127 15.45 -1.21 45.77
N PRO A 128 16.32 -0.25 46.16
CA PRO A 128 17.69 -0.15 45.66
C PRO A 128 18.63 -1.16 46.31
N ASP A 129 19.41 -1.86 45.48
CA ASP A 129 20.47 -2.78 45.90
C ASP A 129 21.48 -2.12 46.85
N SER A 130 21.59 -2.70 48.05
CA SER A 130 22.59 -2.36 49.05
C SER A 130 23.95 -2.95 48.65
N ILE A 131 24.89 -2.13 48.23
CA ILE A 131 26.31 -2.50 48.10
C ILE A 131 26.92 -2.48 49.50
N SER A 132 27.10 -3.66 50.11
CA SER A 132 27.89 -3.83 51.34
C SER A 132 29.32 -4.26 51.01
N GLU A 133 30.26 -3.49 51.53
CA GLU A 133 31.70 -3.71 51.57
C GLU A 133 32.12 -5.13 51.98
N ARG A 134 33.20 -5.66 51.37
CA ARG A 134 34.10 -6.62 52.02
C ARG A 134 35.55 -6.13 51.89
N LYS A 135 36.24 -6.21 53.02
CA LYS A 135 37.57 -5.69 53.36
C LYS A 135 38.53 -6.88 53.59
N GLY A 136 39.80 -6.73 53.20
CA GLY A 136 41.00 -7.49 53.67
C GLY A 136 41.16 -8.92 53.12
N ASP A 137 42.35 -9.51 52.94
CA ASP A 137 43.74 -9.13 53.28
C ASP A 137 44.76 -10.01 52.51
N GLU A 138 46.02 -9.59 52.55
CA GLU A 138 47.28 -10.07 51.94
C GLU A 138 47.75 -11.54 52.16
N GLN A 139 48.86 -11.85 51.46
CA GLN A 139 49.96 -12.84 51.71
C GLN A 139 49.83 -14.14 50.89
N HIS A 140 50.82 -14.61 50.11
CA HIS A 140 52.29 -14.63 50.23
C HIS A 140 52.96 -14.60 48.84
#